data_AF-A0A380WR10-F1
#
_entry.id   AF-A0A380WR10-F1
#
_cell.length_a   1.000
_cell.length_b   1.000
_cell.length_c   1.000
_cell.angle_alpha   90.00
_cell.angle_beta   90.00
_cell.angle_gamma   90.00
#
_symmetry.space_group_name_H-M   'P 1'
#
loop_
_entity.id
_entity.type
_entity.pdbx_description
1 polymer ?
#
loop_
_entity_poly.entity_id
_entity_poly.type
_entity_poly.pdbx_seq_one_letter_code
_entity_poly.pdbx_strand_id
1 'polypeptide(L)' 'MKPTTPPLPTRPPTNPALADPAMAIDDELVRHLTETSDLSPLQAAELVKRNGRDRRKLDELARTFKAEG' A
#
# COMPACT_ATOMS: atom_id res chain seq x y z
N MET A 1 -2.04 -7.78 53.32
CA MET A 1 -2.63 -6.52 52.81
C MET A 1 -2.10 -6.29 51.40
N LYS A 2 -2.86 -5.56 50.58
CA LYS A 2 -2.96 -5.62 49.10
C LYS A 2 -1.63 -5.46 48.34
N PRO A 3 -1.41 -6.15 47.21
CA PRO A 3 -0.20 -6.03 46.40
C PRO A 3 -0.13 -4.67 45.69
N THR A 4 1.06 -4.10 45.66
CA THR A 4 1.45 -2.85 45.00
C THR A 4 1.03 -2.84 43.53
N THR A 5 0.20 -1.86 43.15
CA THR A 5 -0.18 -1.59 41.76
C THR A 5 1.05 -1.16 40.94
N PRO A 6 1.39 -1.80 39.82
CA PRO A 6 2.39 -1.27 38.91
C PRO A 6 1.81 -0.05 38.15
N PRO A 7 2.62 0.98 37.85
CA PRO A 7 2.15 2.11 37.04
C PRO A 7 1.76 1.65 35.63
N LEU A 8 0.72 2.29 35.09
CA LEU A 8 0.10 2.05 33.78
C LEU A 8 1.13 1.82 32.65
N PRO A 9 0.83 0.97 31.64
CA PRO A 9 1.63 0.92 30.43
C PRO A 9 1.60 2.30 29.78
N THR A 10 2.78 2.86 29.54
CA THR A 10 2.96 4.04 28.70
C THR A 10 2.26 3.78 27.38
N ARG A 11 1.33 4.67 27.03
CA ARG A 11 0.71 4.69 25.70
C ARG A 11 1.83 4.56 24.67
N PRO A 12 1.71 3.70 23.65
CA PRO A 12 2.69 3.70 22.58
C PRO A 12 2.73 5.13 22.01
N PRO A 13 3.91 5.67 21.62
CA PRO A 13 3.90 6.83 20.77
C PRO A 13 3.02 6.47 19.58
N THR A 14 2.04 7.33 19.27
CA THR A 14 1.28 7.26 18.03
C THR A 14 2.30 7.21 16.91
N ASN A 15 2.57 6.00 16.45
CA ASN A 15 3.37 5.76 15.29
C ASN A 15 2.52 6.34 14.15
N PRO A 16 2.98 7.32 13.36
CA PRO A 16 2.32 7.64 12.09
C PRO A 16 2.41 6.46 11.10
N ALA A 17 2.99 5.33 11.52
CA ALA A 17 2.98 4.04 10.84
C ALA A 17 1.86 3.10 11.33
N LEU A 18 0.66 3.62 11.58
CA LEU A 18 -0.50 3.05 10.89
C LEU A 18 -0.28 3.44 9.41
N ALA A 19 0.53 2.76 8.60
CA ALA A 19 0.22 1.45 8.06
C ALA A 19 -1.28 1.26 7.80
N ASP A 20 -1.97 2.33 7.38
CA ASP A 20 -3.26 2.20 6.75
C ASP A 20 -3.07 1.31 5.51
N PRO A 21 -3.75 0.15 5.40
CA PRO A 21 -3.82 -0.58 4.15
C PRO A 21 -4.49 0.26 3.03
N ALA A 22 -5.05 1.43 3.36
CA ALA A 22 -5.51 2.44 2.41
C ALA A 22 -4.38 3.12 1.63
N MET A 23 -3.15 3.20 2.18
CA MET A 23 -2.03 3.86 1.47
C MET A 23 -1.57 3.10 0.23
N ALA A 24 -1.87 1.80 0.10
CA ALA A 24 -1.57 1.06 -1.12
C ALA A 24 -2.56 1.38 -2.25
N ILE A 25 -3.74 1.90 -1.95
CA ILE A 25 -4.78 2.23 -2.95
C ILE A 25 -4.72 3.71 -3.32
N ASP A 26 -4.33 4.57 -2.36
CA ASP A 26 -4.05 6.00 -2.55
C ASP A 26 -2.61 6.30 -3.02
N ASP A 27 -1.85 5.27 -3.39
CA ASP A 27 -0.55 5.44 -4.03
C ASP A 27 -0.77 6.09 -5.42
N GLU A 28 -0.13 7.25 -5.68
CA GLU A 28 -0.19 7.95 -6.97
C GLU A 28 0.12 7.00 -8.14
N LEU A 29 1.03 6.06 -7.91
CA LEU A 29 1.37 5.00 -8.86
C LEU A 29 0.22 4.04 -9.14
N VAL A 30 -0.51 3.62 -8.11
CA VAL A 30 -1.66 2.74 -8.26
C VAL A 30 -2.76 3.45 -9.02
N ARG A 31 -3.03 4.72 -8.67
CA ARG A 31 -4.00 5.55 -9.39
C ARG A 31 -3.61 5.74 -10.86
N HIS A 32 -2.35 6.09 -11.12
CA HIS A 32 -1.81 6.23 -12.48
C HIS A 32 -1.95 4.93 -13.27
N LEU A 33 -1.65 3.77 -12.68
CA LEU A 33 -1.79 2.48 -13.36
C LEU A 33 -3.25 2.13 -13.65
N THR A 34 -4.17 2.39 -12.72
CA THR A 34 -5.61 2.18 -12.95
C THR A 34 -6.23 3.15 -13.96
N GLU A 35 -5.68 4.37 -14.08
CA GLU A 35 -6.16 5.39 -15.03
C GLU A 35 -5.59 5.16 -16.44
N THR A 36 -4.33 4.74 -16.54
CA THR A 36 -3.63 4.54 -17.82
C THR A 36 -3.74 3.12 -18.37
N SER A 37 -3.99 2.15 -17.51
CA SER A 37 -4.19 0.75 -17.86
C SER A 37 -5.48 0.24 -17.24
N ASP A 38 -6.14 -0.70 -17.91
CA ASP A 38 -7.43 -1.28 -17.49
C ASP A 38 -7.28 -2.26 -16.30
N LEU A 39 -6.37 -1.96 -15.36
CA LEU A 39 -6.14 -2.73 -14.15
C LEU A 39 -7.11 -2.28 -13.05
N SER A 40 -7.54 -3.23 -12.22
CA SER A 40 -8.25 -2.87 -10.99
C SER A 40 -7.29 -2.26 -9.96
N PRO A 41 -7.75 -1.36 -9.05
CA PRO A 41 -6.92 -0.77 -7.99
C PRO A 41 -6.17 -1.81 -7.15
N LEU A 42 -6.82 -2.95 -6.91
CA LEU A 42 -6.23 -4.08 -6.19
C LEU A 42 -5.11 -4.77 -6.98
N GLN A 43 -5.26 -4.89 -8.30
CA GLN A 43 -4.22 -5.44 -9.18
C GLN A 43 -3.05 -4.48 -9.31
N ALA A 44 -3.31 -3.18 -9.49
CA ALA A 44 -2.27 -2.16 -9.56
C ALA A 44 -1.47 -2.07 -8.26
N ALA A 45 -2.13 -2.11 -7.09
CA ALA A 45 -1.47 -2.16 -5.79
C ALA A 45 -0.58 -3.40 -5.63
N GLU A 46 -1.06 -4.57 -6.05
CA GLU A 46 -0.25 -5.79 -6.09
C GLU A 46 0.93 -5.66 -7.06
N LEU A 47 0.76 -4.98 -8.19
CA LEU A 47 1.81 -4.75 -9.19
C LEU A 47 2.94 -3.88 -8.60
N VAL A 48 2.56 -2.77 -7.93
CA VAL A 48 3.49 -1.89 -7.19
C VAL A 48 4.16 -2.64 -6.05
N LYS A 49 3.43 -3.48 -5.32
CA LYS A 49 3.99 -4.27 -4.21
C LYS A 49 4.99 -5.33 -4.70
N ARG A 50 4.72 -5.99 -5.83
CA ARG A 50 5.56 -7.06 -6.39
C ARG A 50 6.77 -6.53 -7.15
N ASN A 51 6.63 -5.42 -7.86
CA ASN A 51 7.68 -4.87 -8.71
C ASN A 51 8.40 -3.66 -8.10
N GLY A 52 7.91 -3.15 -6.96
CA GLY A 52 8.40 -1.92 -6.34
C GLY A 52 7.75 -0.66 -6.91
N ARG A 53 8.23 0.51 -6.49
CA ARG A 53 7.74 1.83 -6.94
C ARG A 53 8.41 2.32 -8.23
N ASP A 54 8.79 1.41 -9.12
CA ASP A 54 9.44 1.75 -10.40
C ASP A 54 8.41 2.09 -11.47
N ARG A 55 8.06 3.38 -11.56
CA ARG A 55 7.00 3.88 -12.46
C ARG A 55 7.13 3.38 -13.90
N ARG A 56 8.33 3.44 -14.49
CA ARG A 56 8.55 3.00 -15.88
C ARG A 56 8.25 1.51 -16.07
N LYS A 57 8.73 0.68 -15.15
CA LYS A 57 8.56 -0.77 -15.20
C LYS A 57 7.10 -1.17 -14.99
N LEU A 58 6.41 -0.45 -14.09
CA LEU A 58 4.99 -0.63 -13.85
C LEU A 58 4.15 -0.25 -15.08
N ASP A 59 4.48 0.85 -15.77
CA ASP A 59 3.82 1.30 -17.00
C ASP A 59 3.99 0.28 -18.14
N GLU A 60 5.20 -0.27 -18.28
CA GLU A 60 5.48 -1.34 -19.24
C GLU A 60 4.67 -2.61 -18.92
N LEU A 61 4.70 -3.07 -17.67
CA LEU A 61 3.94 -4.27 -17.24
C LEU A 61 2.44 -4.09 -17.42
N ALA A 62 1.91 -2.91 -17.11
CA ALA A 62 0.49 -2.62 -17.23
C ALA A 62 0.04 -2.53 -18.70
N ARG A 63 0.91 -2.01 -19.60
CA ARG A 63 0.71 -2.12 -21.06
C ARG A 63 0.70 -3.55 -21.56
N THR A 64 1.57 -4.41 -21.04
CA THR A 64 1.58 -5.83 -21.43
C THR A 64 0.31 -6.53 -20.96
N PHE A 65 -0.19 -6.21 -19.76
CA PHE A 65 -1.47 -6.72 -19.26
C PHE A 65 -2.67 -6.28 -20.11
N LYS A 66 -2.63 -5.07 -20.68
CA LYS A 66 -3.66 -4.57 -21.62
C LYS A 66 -3.68 -5.35 -22.95
N ALA A 67 -2.58 -5.97 -23.34
CA ALA A 67 -2.45 -6.65 -24.63
C ALA A 67 -2.87 -8.12 -24.62
N GLU A 68 -3.10 -8.71 -23.45
CA GLU A 68 -3.55 -10.11 -23.29
C GLU A 68 -5.05 -10.24 -22.95
N GLY A 69 -5.85 -9.22 -23.29
CA GLY A 69 -7.31 -9.20 -23.14
C GLY A 69 -8.05 -9.15 -24.46
#